data_AF-A0AAI8QF50-F1
#
_entry.id   AF-A0AAI8QF50-F1
#
_cell.length_a   1.000
_cell.length_b   1.000
_cell.length_c   1.000
_cell.angle_alpha   90.00
_cell.angle_beta   90.00
_cell.angle_gamma   90.00
#
_symmetry.space_group_name_H-M   'P 1'
#
loop_
_entity.id
_entity.type
_entity.pdbx_description
1 polymer ?
#
loop_
_entity_poly.entity_id
_entity_poly.type
_entity_poly.pdbx_seq_one_letter_code
_entity_poly.pdbx_strand_id
1 'polypeptide(L)'
;MSVGRSAPDFEWRDGTTVGERLRRAKGILLDFDARAPLQALAGSWDDRIDYVDVDVKNRLGLNAVLLRPDGIVAWASDGKAEEEEAAQAASRWFGAPRSD
;
A
#
# COMPACT_ATOMS: atom_id res chain seq x y z
N MET A 1 12.01 -6.80 3.23
CA MET A 1 11.17 -7.08 2.03
C MET A 1 11.83 -6.42 0.81
N SER A 2 11.52 -6.80 -0.43
CA SER A 2 12.15 -6.19 -1.62
C SER A 2 11.12 -5.84 -2.68
N VAL A 3 11.29 -4.66 -3.30
CA VAL A 3 10.46 -4.20 -4.43
C VAL A 3 10.52 -5.18 -5.60
N GLY A 4 9.39 -5.39 -6.29
CA GLY A 4 9.30 -6.25 -7.48
C GLY A 4 9.06 -7.74 -7.18
N ARG A 5 8.80 -8.10 -5.92
CA ARG A 5 8.40 -9.45 -5.49
C ARG A 5 6.90 -9.50 -5.23
N SER A 6 6.32 -10.70 -5.31
CA SER A 6 4.96 -10.95 -4.82
C SER A 6 4.84 -10.54 -3.35
N ALA A 7 3.75 -9.85 -3.03
CA ALA A 7 3.38 -9.54 -1.67
C ALA A 7 3.16 -10.86 -0.90
N PRO A 8 3.64 -10.96 0.35
CA PRO A 8 3.13 -11.99 1.24
C PRO A 8 1.64 -11.73 1.46
N ASP A 9 0.92 -12.82 1.68
CA ASP A 9 -0.50 -12.76 1.97
C ASP A 9 -0.67 -12.20 3.39
N PHE A 10 -0.81 -10.89 3.51
CA PHE A 10 -1.14 -10.27 4.79
C PHE A 10 -2.59 -10.61 5.12
N GLU A 11 -2.80 -11.19 6.30
CA GLU A 11 -4.11 -11.55 6.81
C GLU A 11 -4.54 -10.53 7.88
N TRP A 12 -5.72 -9.97 7.66
CA TRP A 12 -6.38 -9.12 8.65
C TRP A 12 -6.90 -9.96 9.83
N ARG A 13 -7.23 -9.32 10.97
CA ARG A 13 -7.71 -10.04 12.17
C ARG A 13 -9.01 -10.79 11.94
N ASP A 14 -9.85 -10.33 11.01
CA ASP A 14 -11.12 -10.95 10.61
C ASP A 14 -10.96 -12.08 9.58
N GLY A 15 -9.75 -12.35 9.13
CA GLY A 15 -9.45 -13.44 8.18
C GLY A 15 -9.49 -13.03 6.71
N THR A 16 -9.90 -11.79 6.39
CA THR A 16 -9.75 -11.23 5.04
C THR A 16 -8.28 -11.23 4.63
N THR A 17 -7.96 -11.54 3.36
CA THR A 17 -6.58 -11.51 2.85
C THR A 17 -6.32 -10.46 1.78
N VAL A 18 -5.04 -10.22 1.47
CA VAL A 18 -4.63 -9.18 0.50
C VAL A 18 -5.13 -9.54 -0.89
N GLY A 19 -5.06 -10.82 -1.24
CA GLY A 19 -5.57 -11.33 -2.51
C GLY A 19 -7.07 -11.04 -2.71
N GLU A 20 -7.86 -11.01 -1.63
CA GLU A 20 -9.29 -10.71 -1.74
C GLU A 20 -9.59 -9.24 -2.04
N ARG A 21 -8.82 -8.30 -1.46
CA ARG A 21 -8.97 -6.86 -1.75
C ARG A 21 -8.47 -6.48 -3.14
N LEU A 22 -7.39 -7.11 -3.61
CA LEU A 22 -6.84 -6.88 -4.95
C LEU A 22 -7.80 -7.27 -6.09
N ARG A 23 -8.86 -8.06 -5.81
CA ARG A 23 -9.91 -8.37 -6.80
C ARG A 23 -10.63 -7.13 -7.35
N ARG A 24 -10.51 -5.98 -6.70
CA ARG A 24 -11.05 -4.71 -7.20
C ARG A 24 -10.19 -4.05 -8.29
N ALA A 25 -9.12 -4.71 -8.74
CA ALA A 25 -8.17 -4.21 -9.74
C ALA A 25 -7.50 -2.86 -9.39
N LYS A 26 -7.51 -2.49 -8.10
CA LYS A 26 -6.80 -1.33 -7.55
C LYS A 26 -5.54 -1.77 -6.83
N GLY A 27 -4.57 -0.86 -6.74
CA GLY A 27 -3.47 -0.99 -5.80
C GLY A 27 -3.94 -0.81 -4.36
N ILE A 28 -3.11 -1.21 -3.41
CA ILE A 28 -3.40 -1.07 -1.98
C ILE A 28 -2.22 -0.40 -1.30
N LEU A 29 -2.46 0.70 -0.59
CA LEU A 29 -1.50 1.28 0.35
C LEU A 29 -1.86 0.80 1.75
N LEU A 30 -1.10 -0.19 2.24
CA LEU A 30 -1.18 -0.70 3.60
C LEU A 30 -0.33 0.17 4.51
N ASP A 31 -0.94 0.68 5.59
CA ASP A 31 -0.26 1.46 6.61
C ASP A 31 -0.56 0.90 8.00
N PHE A 32 0.46 0.35 8.65
CA PHE A 32 0.30 -0.33 9.93
C PHE A 32 0.28 0.63 11.13
N ASP A 33 0.57 1.92 10.90
CA ASP A 33 0.62 2.96 11.93
C ASP A 33 -0.44 4.06 11.75
N ALA A 34 -1.36 3.90 10.78
CA ALA A 34 -2.45 4.86 10.50
C ALA A 34 -1.98 6.32 10.40
N ARG A 35 -0.92 6.56 9.62
CA ARG A 35 -0.27 7.86 9.45
C ARG A 35 -1.04 8.75 8.48
N ALA A 36 -1.45 9.92 8.98
CA ALA A 36 -2.15 10.93 8.19
C ALA A 36 -1.46 11.32 6.86
N PRO A 37 -0.11 11.44 6.76
CA PRO A 37 0.57 11.69 5.48
C PRO A 37 0.28 10.63 4.41
N LEU A 38 0.33 9.34 4.76
CA LEU A 38 0.09 8.25 3.80
C LEU A 38 -1.38 8.16 3.38
N GLN A 39 -2.30 8.48 4.31
CA GLN A 39 -3.72 8.58 3.99
C GLN A 39 -3.98 9.72 2.99
N ALA A 40 -3.40 10.90 3.22
CA ALA A 40 -3.51 12.05 2.31
C ALA A 40 -2.91 11.73 0.93
N LEU A 41 -1.74 11.07 0.91
CA LEU A 41 -1.11 10.60 -0.32
C LEU A 41 -2.06 9.71 -1.12
N ALA A 42 -2.63 8.67 -0.51
CA ALA A 42 -3.54 7.76 -1.20
C ALA A 42 -4.78 8.47 -1.77
N GLY A 43 -5.26 9.52 -1.10
CA GLY A 43 -6.35 10.36 -1.60
C GLY A 43 -6.05 11.03 -2.97
N SER A 44 -4.78 11.21 -3.32
CA SER A 44 -4.38 11.73 -4.64
C SER A 44 -4.48 10.70 -5.77
N TRP A 45 -4.72 9.43 -5.42
CA TRP A 45 -4.90 8.30 -6.34
C TRP A 45 -6.12 7.44 -5.94
N ASP A 46 -7.17 8.00 -5.33
CA ASP A 46 -8.28 7.21 -4.75
C ASP A 46 -8.99 6.29 -5.76
N ASP A 47 -8.97 6.67 -7.05
CA ASP A 47 -9.50 5.89 -8.17
C ASP A 47 -8.67 4.62 -8.46
N ARG A 48 -7.39 4.62 -8.09
CA ARG A 48 -6.38 3.61 -8.44
C ARG A 48 -5.76 2.91 -7.23
N ILE A 49 -5.77 3.52 -6.05
CA ILE A 49 -5.14 3.03 -4.83
C ILE A 49 -6.16 3.10 -3.68
N ASP A 50 -6.43 1.96 -3.05
CA ASP A 50 -7.19 1.91 -1.81
C ASP A 50 -6.25 2.07 -0.61
N TYR A 51 -6.51 3.04 0.26
CA TYR A 51 -5.82 3.16 1.55
C TYR A 51 -6.41 2.20 2.57
N VAL A 52 -5.54 1.51 3.31
CA VAL A 52 -5.96 0.57 4.33
C VAL A 52 -5.05 0.70 5.55
N ASP A 53 -5.58 1.35 6.59
CA ASP A 53 -4.97 1.40 7.93
C ASP A 53 -5.40 0.17 8.73
N VAL A 54 -4.47 -0.74 9.01
CA VAL A 54 -4.85 -1.98 9.71
C VAL A 54 -3.80 -2.54 10.65
N ASP A 55 -4.31 -3.19 11.68
CA ASP A 55 -3.52 -4.00 12.57
C ASP A 55 -3.52 -5.46 12.10
N VAL A 56 -2.55 -5.82 11.27
CA VAL A 56 -2.36 -7.19 10.78
C VAL A 56 -1.68 -8.08 11.82
N LYS A 57 -1.92 -9.39 11.74
CA LYS A 57 -1.35 -10.38 12.68
C LYS A 57 0.18 -10.43 12.66
N ASN A 58 0.78 -10.22 11.48
CA ASN A 58 2.23 -10.18 11.33
C ASN A 58 2.62 -9.13 10.28
N ARG A 59 3.27 -8.05 10.74
CA ARG A 59 3.71 -6.93 9.90
C ARG A 59 5.02 -7.22 9.17
N LEU A 60 5.70 -8.34 9.48
CA LEU A 60 7.01 -8.72 8.92
C LEU A 60 8.09 -7.64 9.08
N GLY A 61 7.99 -6.84 10.16
CA GLY A 61 8.89 -5.71 10.42
C GLY A 61 8.65 -4.48 9.54
N LEU A 62 7.53 -4.41 8.84
CA LEU A 62 7.17 -3.28 7.98
C LEU A 62 6.21 -2.34 8.69
N ASN A 63 6.29 -1.09 8.27
CA ASN A 63 5.46 0.01 8.75
C ASN A 63 4.44 0.42 7.67
N ALA A 64 4.82 0.37 6.38
CA ALA A 64 3.90 0.58 5.28
C ALA A 64 4.34 -0.16 4.02
N VAL A 65 3.39 -0.47 3.14
CA VAL A 65 3.59 -1.17 1.86
C VAL A 65 2.61 -0.67 0.81
N LEU A 66 3.12 -0.40 -0.40
CA LEU A 66 2.31 -0.14 -1.59
C LEU A 66 2.32 -1.39 -2.49
N LEU A 67 1.13 -1.93 -2.74
CA LEU A 67 0.90 -3.07 -3.61
C LEU A 67 0.26 -2.65 -4.92
N ARG A 68 0.73 -3.22 -6.01
CA ARG A 68 0.10 -3.12 -7.33
C ARG A 68 -1.12 -4.05 -7.41
N PRO A 69 -2.05 -3.82 -8.36
CA PRO A 69 -3.22 -4.68 -8.57
C PRO A 69 -2.88 -6.17 -8.81
N ASP A 70 -1.70 -6.45 -9.35
CA ASP A 70 -1.16 -7.80 -9.58
C ASP A 70 -0.51 -8.42 -8.32
N GLY A 71 -0.62 -7.76 -7.17
CA GLY A 71 -0.07 -8.24 -5.90
C GLY A 71 1.43 -8.11 -5.77
N ILE A 72 2.08 -7.31 -6.64
CA ILE A 72 3.52 -7.04 -6.56
C ILE A 72 3.79 -5.81 -5.68
N VAL A 73 4.82 -5.90 -4.83
CA VAL A 73 5.27 -4.78 -4.01
C VAL A 73 5.89 -3.70 -4.90
N ALA A 74 5.26 -2.53 -4.96
CA ALA A 74 5.78 -1.34 -5.63
C ALA A 74 6.70 -0.51 -4.72
N TRP A 75 6.43 -0.51 -3.41
CA TRP A 75 7.23 0.18 -2.39
C TRP A 75 6.96 -0.44 -1.01
N ALA A 76 7.93 -0.38 -0.10
CA ALA A 76 7.82 -0.87 1.27
C ALA A 76 8.76 -0.06 2.18
N SER A 77 8.34 0.18 3.43
CA SER A 77 9.16 0.82 4.46
C SER A 77 9.13 -0.01 5.75
N ASP A 78 10.30 -0.26 6.32
CA ASP A 78 10.54 -0.90 7.62
C ASP A 78 10.84 0.12 8.74
N GLY A 79 10.80 1.42 8.41
CA GLY A 79 11.11 2.52 9.30
C GLY A 79 10.11 3.67 9.15
N LYS A 80 10.60 4.91 9.22
CA LYS A 80 9.74 6.06 8.94
C LYS A 80 9.33 5.98 7.47
N ALA A 81 8.04 5.76 7.22
CA ALA A 81 7.49 5.82 5.88
C ALA A 81 7.62 7.25 5.34
N GLU A 82 8.52 7.45 4.39
CA GLU A 82 8.71 8.74 3.74
C GLU A 82 7.65 8.92 2.64
N GLU A 83 6.85 9.97 2.78
CA GLU A 83 5.76 10.29 1.84
C GLU A 83 6.27 10.47 0.41
N GLU A 84 7.42 11.14 0.25
CA GLU A 84 8.03 11.39 -1.06
C GLU A 84 8.45 10.11 -1.79
N GLU A 85 8.94 9.10 -1.07
CA GLU A 85 9.29 7.81 -1.67
C GLU A 85 8.03 7.05 -2.11
N ALA A 86 7.00 7.05 -1.27
CA ALA A 86 5.72 6.45 -1.59
C ALA A 86 5.04 7.17 -2.78
N ALA A 87 5.13 8.50 -2.84
CA ALA A 87 4.60 9.32 -3.94
C ALA A 87 5.30 9.05 -5.26
N GLN A 88 6.63 8.91 -5.25
CA GLN A 88 7.42 8.55 -6.42
C GLN A 88 7.05 7.15 -6.93
N ALA A 89 6.90 6.19 -6.02
CA ALA A 89 6.46 4.84 -6.38
C ALA A 89 5.03 4.85 -6.94
N ALA A 90 4.10 5.57 -6.31
CA ALA A 90 2.73 5.74 -6.79
C ALA A 90 2.72 6.35 -8.19
N SER A 91 3.47 7.43 -8.40
CA SER A 91 3.59 8.09 -9.71
C SER A 91 4.14 7.17 -10.79
N ARG A 92 5.16 6.36 -10.45
CA ARG A 92 5.80 5.43 -11.37
C ARG A 92 4.88 4.30 -11.82
N TRP A 93 4.05 3.77 -10.92
CA TRP A 93 3.28 2.56 -11.18
C TRP A 93 1.81 2.82 -11.51
N PHE A 94 1.26 3.92 -11.02
CA PHE A 94 -0.14 4.30 -11.21
C PHE A 94 -0.31 5.55 -12.08
N GLY A 95 0.78 6.23 -12.44
CA GLY A 95 0.75 7.49 -13.21
C GLY A 95 0.60 8.71 -12.31
N ALA A 96 0.50 9.90 -12.92
CA ALA A 96 0.42 11.17 -12.18
C ALA A 96 -0.72 11.17 -11.13
N PRO A 97 -0.55 11.90 -10.01
CA PRO A 97 -1.63 12.15 -9.07
C PRO A 97 -2.78 12.84 -9.80
N ARG A 98 -4.00 12.64 -9.30
CA ARG A 98 -5.14 13.40 -9.81
C ARG A 98 -4.84 14.89 -9.58
N SER A 99 -4.80 15.65 -10.67
CA SER A 99 -4.97 17.10 -10.57
C SER A 99 -6.45 17.32 -10.35
N ASP A 100 -6.81 18.00 -9.27
CA ASP A 100 -8.19 18.46 -9.08
C ASP A 100 -8.60 19.41 -10.22
#